data_AF-A0A2V6GKR3-F1
#
_entry.id   AF-A0A2V6GKR3-F1
#
_cell.length_a   1.000
_cell.length_b   1.000
_cell.length_c   1.000
_cell.angle_alpha   90.00
_cell.angle_beta   90.00
_cell.angle_gamma   90.00
#
_symmetry.space_group_name_H-M   'P 1'
#
loop_
_entity.id
_entity.type
_entity.pdbx_description
1 polymer ?
#
loop_
_entity_poly.entity_id
_entity_poly.type
_entity_poly.pdbx_seq_one_letter_code
_entity_poly.pdbx_strand_id
1 'polypeptide(L)'
;MLNTLNKKRGGFTLVEIMIVVAIIALLAAIAVPGFLRARKRSQATRILNDLRMIDSAVDQYAIETNRKTGDVVGIKDWTSYLKSGTVLYNTANDLLGNPYSAQVVDTLPAVPHSSFVALSDVAPASFWSPYSGN
;
A
#
# COMPACT_ATOMS: atom_id res chain seq x y z
N MET A 1 -70.00 1.15 -1.92
CA MET A 1 -69.26 0.24 -1.03
C MET A 1 -68.01 -0.23 -1.77
N LEU A 2 -66.82 0.21 -1.38
CA LEU A 2 -65.54 -0.21 -1.99
C LEU A 2 -64.90 -1.24 -1.07
N ASN A 3 -64.93 -2.51 -1.49
CA ASN A 3 -64.30 -3.62 -0.77
C ASN A 3 -62.79 -3.53 -0.94
N THR A 4 -62.07 -3.11 0.10
CA THR A 4 -60.61 -3.00 0.07
C THR A 4 -60.01 -4.40 0.23
N LEU A 5 -59.46 -4.96 -0.86
CA LEU A 5 -58.77 -6.24 -0.85
C LEU A 5 -57.54 -6.15 0.07
N ASN A 6 -57.61 -6.81 1.22
CA ASN A 6 -56.52 -6.87 2.20
C ASN A 6 -55.35 -7.68 1.61
N LYS A 7 -54.37 -6.98 1.03
CA LYS A 7 -53.17 -7.56 0.45
C LYS A 7 -52.29 -8.06 1.59
N LYS A 8 -52.29 -9.38 1.87
CA LYS A 8 -51.43 -9.99 2.88
C LYS A 8 -49.98 -9.59 2.61
N ARG A 9 -49.41 -8.75 3.47
CA ARG A 9 -47.97 -8.43 3.46
C ARG A 9 -47.25 -9.67 3.99
N GLY A 10 -46.62 -10.43 3.10
CA GLY A 10 -45.74 -11.54 3.48
C GLY A 10 -44.49 -11.01 4.16
N GLY A 11 -44.17 -11.52 5.36
CA GLY A 11 -42.90 -11.26 6.03
C GLY A 11 -41.84 -12.28 5.61
N PHE A 12 -40.57 -11.92 5.78
CA PHE A 12 -39.45 -12.85 5.60
C PHE A 12 -39.53 -13.99 6.63
N THR A 13 -39.29 -15.21 6.18
CA THR A 13 -39.13 -16.36 7.05
C THR A 13 -37.70 -16.42 7.61
N LEU A 14 -37.56 -17.01 8.80
CA LEU A 14 -36.25 -17.24 9.40
C LEU A 14 -35.38 -18.14 8.50
N VAL A 15 -35.99 -19.14 7.86
CA VAL A 15 -35.31 -20.09 6.96
C VAL A 15 -34.74 -19.37 5.72
N GLU A 16 -35.48 -18.43 5.12
CA GLU A 16 -34.99 -17.64 3.99
C GLU A 16 -33.75 -16.84 4.36
N ILE A 17 -33.74 -16.20 5.54
CA ILE A 17 -32.57 -15.46 6.01
C ILE A 17 -31.39 -16.40 6.28
N MET A 18 -31.62 -17.57 6.88
CA MET A 18 -30.56 -18.56 7.16
C MET A 18 -29.84 -19.03 5.90
N ILE A 19 -30.57 -19.37 4.84
CA ILE A 19 -29.97 -19.83 3.58
C ILE A 19 -29.15 -18.70 2.94
N VAL A 20 -29.67 -17.46 3.00
CA VAL A 20 -28.96 -16.30 2.44
C VAL A 20 -27.64 -16.05 3.17
N VAL A 21 -27.61 -16.03 4.50
CA VAL A 21 -26.34 -15.83 5.23
C VAL A 21 -25.39 -17.01 5.06
N ALA A 22 -25.89 -18.23 4.89
CA ALA A 22 -25.06 -19.40 4.61
C ALA A 22 -24.34 -19.26 3.26
N ILE A 23 -25.04 -18.82 2.21
CA ILE A 23 -24.43 -18.60 0.89
C ILE A 23 -23.44 -17.43 0.94
N ILE A 24 -23.77 -16.32 1.61
CA ILE A 24 -22.85 -15.19 1.77
C ILE A 24 -21.57 -15.61 2.51
N ALA A 25 -21.69 -16.41 3.58
CA ALA A 25 -20.54 -16.91 4.33
C ALA A 25 -19.63 -17.80 3.47
N LEU A 26 -20.21 -18.68 2.65
CA LEU A 26 -19.46 -19.53 1.72
C LEU A 26 -18.69 -18.68 0.69
N LEU A 27 -19.34 -17.68 0.09
CA LEU A 27 -18.69 -16.78 -0.87
C LEU A 27 -17.58 -15.96 -0.22
N ALA A 28 -17.81 -15.44 0.99
CA ALA A 28 -16.82 -14.68 1.74
C ALA A 28 -15.58 -15.54 2.09
N ALA A 29 -15.78 -16.82 2.47
CA ALA A 29 -14.68 -17.72 2.80
C ALA A 29 -13.68 -17.91 1.64
N ILE A 30 -14.17 -17.93 0.40
CA ILE A 30 -13.32 -18.06 -0.80
C ILE A 30 -12.75 -16.68 -1.22
N ALA A 31 -13.56 -15.62 -1.14
CA ALA A 31 -13.19 -14.30 -1.64
C ALA A 31 -12.17 -13.57 -0.75
N VAL A 32 -12.33 -13.63 0.58
CA VAL A 32 -11.51 -12.89 1.55
C VAL A 32 -10.00 -13.17 1.43
N PRO A 33 -9.50 -14.42 1.40
CA PRO A 33 -8.05 -14.66 1.30
C PRO A 33 -7.45 -14.12 -0.01
N GLY A 34 -8.18 -14.24 -1.12
CA GLY A 34 -7.77 -13.67 -2.41
C GLY A 34 -7.70 -12.14 -2.36
N PHE A 35 -8.70 -11.50 -1.78
CA PHE A 35 -8.74 -10.04 -1.60
C PHE A 35 -7.58 -9.53 -0.71
N LEU A 36 -7.27 -10.23 0.39
CA LEU A 36 -6.16 -9.86 1.26
C LEU A 36 -4.81 -9.93 0.55
N ARG A 37 -4.57 -10.98 -0.26
CA ARG A 37 -3.35 -11.09 -1.09
C ARG A 37 -3.27 -9.98 -2.14
N ALA A 38 -4.37 -9.68 -2.83
CA ALA A 38 -4.43 -8.59 -3.81
C ALA A 38 -4.13 -7.23 -3.16
N ARG A 39 -4.67 -6.98 -1.96
CA ARG A 39 -4.36 -5.78 -1.17
C ARG A 39 -2.87 -5.69 -0.83
N LYS A 40 -2.26 -6.76 -0.30
CA LYS A 40 -0.83 -6.79 -0.01
C LYS A 40 0.03 -6.52 -1.26
N ARG A 41 -0.36 -7.11 -2.41
CA ARG A 41 0.33 -6.86 -3.69
C ARG A 41 0.26 -5.39 -4.10
N SER A 42 -0.90 -4.74 -3.93
CA SER A 42 -1.05 -3.30 -4.16
C SER A 42 -0.19 -2.46 -3.21
N GLN A 43 -0.08 -2.87 -1.94
CA GLN A 43 0.82 -2.23 -0.98
C GLN A 43 2.28 -2.34 -1.44
N ALA A 44 2.73 -3.50 -1.91
CA ALA A 44 4.07 -3.69 -2.45
C ALA A 44 4.35 -2.77 -3.64
N THR A 45 3.43 -2.67 -4.60
CA THR A 45 3.54 -1.74 -5.74
C THR A 45 3.61 -0.28 -5.29
N ARG A 46 2.87 0.09 -4.24
CA ARG A 46 2.93 1.45 -3.70
C ARG A 46 4.30 1.75 -3.08
N ILE A 47 4.86 0.85 -2.28
CA ILE A 47 6.21 1.01 -1.71
C ILE A 47 7.26 1.09 -2.82
N LEU A 48 7.13 0.29 -3.88
CA LEU A 48 8.02 0.39 -5.05
C LEU A 48 7.95 1.76 -5.74
N ASN A 49 6.76 2.35 -5.83
CA ASN A 49 6.61 3.71 -6.36
C ASN A 49 7.18 4.76 -5.41
N ASP A 50 7.01 4.59 -4.10
CA ASP A 50 7.59 5.46 -3.09
C ASP A 50 9.14 5.48 -3.22
N LEU A 51 9.78 4.32 -3.42
CA LEU A 51 11.23 4.22 -3.66
C LEU A 51 11.68 4.99 -4.90
N ARG A 52 10.94 4.89 -6.02
CA ARG A 52 11.21 5.66 -7.24
C ARG A 52 11.06 7.17 -7.02
N MET A 53 10.07 7.58 -6.21
CA MET A 53 9.88 8.99 -5.87
C MET A 53 11.02 9.51 -5.01
N ILE A 54 11.52 8.70 -4.07
CA ILE A 54 12.69 9.02 -3.24
C ILE A 54 13.93 9.16 -4.11
N ASP A 55 14.18 8.22 -5.02
CA ASP A 55 15.29 8.24 -5.99
C ASP A 55 15.33 9.56 -6.77
N SER A 56 14.19 9.92 -7.39
CA SER A 56 14.07 11.19 -8.12
C SER A 56 14.21 12.43 -7.23
N ALA A 57 13.76 12.37 -5.98
CA ALA A 57 13.87 13.48 -5.03
C ALA A 57 15.31 13.71 -4.57
N VAL A 58 16.07 12.63 -4.35
CA VAL A 58 17.49 12.66 -4.01
C VAL A 58 18.30 13.26 -5.16
N ASP A 59 18.03 12.83 -6.40
CA ASP A 59 18.69 13.38 -7.59
C ASP A 59 18.43 14.88 -7.75
N GLN A 60 17.18 15.32 -7.56
CA GLN A 60 16.84 16.75 -7.62
C GLN A 60 17.57 17.56 -6.55
N TYR A 61 17.60 17.08 -5.31
CA TYR A 61 18.32 17.73 -4.23
C TYR A 61 19.83 17.82 -4.53
N ALA A 62 20.42 16.74 -5.05
CA ALA A 62 21.84 16.69 -5.37
C ALA A 62 22.23 17.71 -6.44
N ILE A 63 21.39 17.85 -7.48
CA ILE A 63 21.58 18.83 -8.56
C ILE A 63 21.48 20.26 -8.01
N GLU A 64 20.47 20.57 -7.20
CA GLU A 64 20.27 21.93 -6.67
C GLU A 64 21.37 22.34 -5.69
N THR A 65 21.81 21.42 -4.84
CA THR A 65 22.78 21.72 -3.78
C THR A 65 24.22 21.39 -4.14
N ASN A 66 24.49 21.03 -5.41
CA ASN A 66 25.80 20.65 -5.93
C ASN A 66 26.49 19.55 -5.11
N ARG A 67 25.70 18.56 -4.64
CA ARG A 67 26.22 17.40 -3.92
C ARG A 67 26.91 16.45 -4.88
N LYS A 68 27.86 15.70 -4.35
CA LYS A 68 28.62 14.70 -5.12
C LYS A 68 28.12 13.31 -4.78
N THR A 69 28.40 12.37 -5.68
CA THR A 69 28.26 10.93 -5.45
C THR A 69 28.83 10.55 -4.07
N GLY A 70 28.03 9.85 -3.27
CA GLY A 70 28.45 9.44 -1.92
C GLY A 70 28.08 10.41 -0.79
N ASP A 71 27.58 11.60 -1.09
CA ASP A 71 27.07 12.50 -0.06
C ASP A 71 25.75 11.99 0.53
N VAL A 72 25.61 12.11 1.86
CA VAL A 72 24.38 11.75 2.57
C VAL A 72 23.33 12.85 2.42
N VAL A 73 22.14 12.47 1.98
CA VAL A 73 20.94 13.30 1.90
C VAL A 73 20.04 12.98 3.08
N GLY A 74 19.83 13.98 3.94
CA GLY A 74 19.02 13.84 5.14
C GLY A 74 17.54 13.62 4.82
N ILE A 75 16.80 13.07 5.79
CA ILE A 75 15.36 12.79 5.62
C ILE A 75 14.57 14.04 5.24
N LYS A 76 14.84 15.16 5.91
CA LYS A 76 14.17 16.44 5.63
C LYS A 76 14.51 17.00 4.25
N ASP A 77 15.69 16.67 3.73
CA ASP A 77 16.22 17.25 2.50
C ASP A 77 15.58 16.60 1.27
N TRP A 78 15.48 15.27 1.22
CA TRP A 78 14.77 14.62 0.10
C TRP A 78 13.25 14.73 0.23
N THR A 79 12.69 14.77 1.46
CA THR A 79 11.24 14.91 1.63
C THR A 79 10.72 16.25 1.12
N SER A 80 11.51 17.33 1.11
CA SER A 80 11.06 18.64 0.59
C SER A 80 10.75 18.65 -0.91
N TYR A 81 11.32 17.70 -1.67
CA TYR A 81 11.06 17.54 -3.10
C TYR A 81 9.84 16.65 -3.40
N LEU A 82 9.23 16.09 -2.36
CA LEU A 82 7.99 15.34 -2.48
C LEU A 82 6.77 16.26 -2.37
N LYS A 83 5.67 15.82 -2.99
CA LYS A 83 4.40 16.54 -2.91
C LYS A 83 3.96 16.69 -1.45
N SER A 84 3.73 17.93 -1.04
CA SER A 84 3.24 18.27 0.29
C SER A 84 1.91 17.57 0.60
N GLY A 85 1.75 17.10 1.82
CA GLY A 85 0.56 16.37 2.28
C GLY A 85 0.57 14.87 1.99
N THR A 86 1.59 14.33 1.33
CA THR A 86 1.78 12.87 1.24
C THR A 86 2.29 12.30 2.57
N VAL A 87 2.02 11.01 2.82
CA VAL A 87 2.55 10.33 4.03
C VAL A 87 4.09 10.35 4.03
N LEU A 88 4.70 10.12 2.86
CA LEU A 88 6.14 10.19 2.66
C LEU A 88 6.70 11.56 3.04
N TYR A 89 6.09 12.65 2.57
CA TYR A 89 6.52 14.01 2.88
C TYR A 89 6.52 14.28 4.39
N ASN A 90 5.46 13.86 5.09
CA ASN A 90 5.26 14.22 6.49
C ASN A 90 6.04 13.33 7.47
N THR A 91 6.22 12.05 7.14
CA THR A 91 6.72 11.05 8.09
C THR A 91 7.98 10.35 7.63
N ALA A 92 8.31 10.44 6.33
CA ALA A 92 9.35 9.62 5.70
C ALA A 92 9.16 8.11 5.92
N ASN A 93 7.93 7.69 6.20
CA ASN A 93 7.59 6.28 6.39
C ASN A 93 6.87 5.75 5.16
N ASP A 94 7.02 4.45 4.94
CA ASP A 94 6.24 3.71 3.96
C ASP A 94 4.77 3.56 4.37
N LEU A 95 3.98 2.90 3.53
CA LEU A 95 2.57 2.62 3.80
C LEU A 95 2.33 1.73 5.03
N LEU A 96 3.32 0.95 5.45
CA LEU A 96 3.25 0.05 6.60
C LEU A 96 3.74 0.72 7.89
N GLY A 97 4.22 1.97 7.83
CA GLY A 97 4.76 2.72 8.96
C GLY A 97 6.25 2.50 9.21
N ASN A 98 6.95 1.81 8.31
CA ASN A 98 8.40 1.60 8.40
C ASN A 98 9.15 2.81 7.82
N PRO A 99 10.14 3.36 8.54
CA PRO A 99 10.86 4.55 8.07
C PRO A 99 11.80 4.24 6.91
N TYR A 100 11.84 5.15 5.94
CA TYR A 100 12.94 5.24 4.99
C TYR A 100 14.13 5.95 5.66
N SER A 101 15.32 5.41 5.45
CA SER A 101 16.54 5.99 6.01
C SER A 101 17.01 7.22 5.23
N ALA A 102 18.06 7.88 5.74
CA ALA A 102 18.82 8.83 4.92
C ALA A 102 19.33 8.12 3.66
N GLN A 103 19.35 8.85 2.55
CA GLN A 103 19.75 8.33 1.24
C GLN A 103 21.16 8.83 0.91
N VAL A 104 21.81 8.21 -0.06
CA VAL A 104 23.12 8.65 -0.54
C VAL A 104 23.01 8.95 -2.02
N VAL A 105 23.61 10.06 -2.45
CA VAL A 105 23.59 10.50 -3.86
C VAL A 105 24.21 9.43 -4.76
N ASP A 106 23.55 9.16 -5.89
CA ASP A 106 23.87 8.11 -6.87
C ASP A 106 23.88 6.68 -6.31
N THR A 107 23.19 6.44 -5.19
CA THR A 107 22.91 5.09 -4.68
C THR A 107 21.42 4.85 -4.67
N LEU A 108 21.01 3.69 -5.17
CA LEU A 108 19.59 3.33 -5.23
C LEU A 108 19.02 3.19 -3.82
N PRO A 109 17.84 3.77 -3.54
CA PRO A 109 17.17 3.57 -2.25
C PRO A 109 16.77 2.11 -2.09
N ALA A 110 16.93 1.57 -0.89
CA ALA A 110 16.52 0.19 -0.60
C ALA A 110 15.16 0.15 0.10
N VAL A 111 14.37 -0.90 -0.19
CA VAL A 111 13.16 -1.21 0.58
C VAL A 111 13.52 -1.47 2.06
N PRO A 112 12.75 -0.93 3.03
CA PRO A 112 12.96 -1.28 4.43
C PRO A 112 12.83 -2.80 4.67
N HIS A 113 13.76 -3.37 5.44
CA HIS A 113 13.81 -4.83 5.67
C HIS A 113 12.50 -5.39 6.25
N SER A 114 11.88 -4.67 7.18
CA SER A 114 10.60 -5.07 7.77
C SER A 114 9.47 -5.14 6.73
N SER A 115 9.42 -4.20 5.79
CA SER A 115 8.44 -4.18 4.69
C SER A 115 8.67 -5.29 3.68
N PHE A 116 9.94 -5.56 3.37
CA PHE A 116 10.34 -6.68 2.52
C PHE A 116 9.87 -8.02 3.11
N VAL A 117 10.13 -8.25 4.40
CA VAL A 117 9.72 -9.46 5.11
C VAL A 117 8.18 -9.57 5.16
N ALA A 118 7.48 -8.47 5.49
CA ALA A 118 6.03 -8.45 5.63
C ALA A 118 5.26 -8.75 4.33
N LEU A 119 5.86 -8.44 3.17
CA LEU A 119 5.26 -8.61 1.85
C LEU A 119 5.91 -9.73 1.02
N SER A 120 6.83 -10.49 1.60
CA SER A 120 7.54 -11.59 0.94
C SER A 120 6.60 -12.69 0.39
N ASP A 121 5.40 -12.82 0.97
CA ASP A 121 4.37 -13.77 0.54
C ASP A 121 3.71 -13.41 -0.80
N VAL A 122 3.73 -12.14 -1.19
CA VAL A 122 3.11 -11.64 -2.43
C VAL A 122 4.09 -10.93 -3.37
N ALA A 123 5.30 -10.62 -2.90
CA ALA A 123 6.32 -9.88 -3.63
C ALA A 123 7.68 -10.60 -3.52
N PRO A 124 8.08 -11.40 -4.52
CA PRO A 124 9.37 -12.08 -4.50
C PRO A 124 10.52 -11.09 -4.63
N ALA A 125 11.75 -11.51 -4.34
CA ALA A 125 12.94 -10.65 -4.41
C ALA A 125 13.10 -9.95 -5.78
N SER A 126 12.79 -10.65 -6.88
CA SER A 126 12.84 -10.09 -8.24
C SER A 126 11.88 -8.91 -8.47
N PHE A 127 10.80 -8.81 -7.71
CA PHE A 127 9.87 -7.69 -7.79
C PHE A 127 10.49 -6.38 -7.33
N TRP A 128 11.38 -6.46 -6.34
CA TRP A 128 12.00 -5.29 -5.73
C TRP A 128 13.21 -4.79 -6.49
N SER A 129 13.72 -5.54 -7.47
CA SER A 129 14.87 -5.10 -8.28
C SER A 129 14.55 -3.80 -9.05
N PRO A 130 15.45 -2.80 -9.06
CA PRO A 130 16.82 -2.80 -8.50
C PRO A 130 16.93 -2.33 -7.03
N TYR A 131 15.81 -2.03 -6.38
CA TYR A 131 15.70 -1.49 -5.01
C TYR A 131 15.69 -2.55 -3.89
N SER A 132 16.15 -3.79 -4.18
CA SER A 132 16.05 -4.90 -3.23
C SER A 132 16.95 -4.77 -2.00
N GLY A 133 17.85 -3.78 -1.96
CA GLY A 133 18.97 -3.76 -1.03
C GLY A 133 19.96 -4.90 -1.33
N ASN A 134 21.21 -4.71 -0.92
CA ASN A 134 22.14 -5.83 -0.76
C ASN A 134 22.05 -6.38 0.66
#